data_AF-A0A1D6ETY3-F1
#
_entry.id   AF-A0A1D6ETY3-F1
#
_cell.length_a   1.000
_cell.length_b   1.000
_cell.length_c   1.000
_cell.angle_alpha   90.00
_cell.angle_beta   90.00
_cell.angle_gamma   90.00
#
_symmetry.space_group_name_H-M   'P 1'
#
loop_
_entity.id
_entity.type
_entity.pdbx_description
1 polymer ?
#
loop_
_entity_poly.entity_id
_entity_poly.type
_entity_poly.pdbx_seq_one_letter_code
_entity_poly.pdbx_strand_id
1 'polypeptide(L)'
;MKAFADSISNWADVVIAYEPVWAIGTGKVATPEQAQEVHAAVRNWLKTNISPDVASSTRIIYGGSVNAANCAELAKKEDIDGFLVGGASLKGPDFATIINSVTAKKVAA
;
A
#
# COMPACT_ATOMS: atom_id res chain seq x y z
N MET A 1 -10.51 4.91 10.60
CA MET A 1 -9.39 5.87 10.81
C MET A 1 -9.72 6.96 11.83
N LYS A 2 -10.94 7.51 11.89
CA LYS A 2 -11.28 8.61 12.81
C LYS A 2 -10.88 8.37 14.28
N ALA A 3 -11.02 7.13 14.77
CA ALA A 3 -10.72 6.75 16.14
C ALA A 3 -9.28 7.06 16.62
N PHE A 4 -8.31 7.18 15.71
CA PHE A 4 -6.90 7.44 16.04
C PHE A 4 -6.34 8.68 15.33
N ALA A 5 -7.02 9.18 14.30
CA ALA A 5 -6.51 10.28 13.50
C ALA A 5 -6.28 11.57 14.31
N ASP A 6 -7.15 11.83 15.29
CA ASP A 6 -7.08 13.02 16.14
C ASP A 6 -5.96 12.93 17.19
N SER A 7 -5.42 11.74 17.45
CA SER A 7 -4.29 11.54 18.36
C SER A 7 -2.92 11.55 17.66
N ILE A 8 -2.90 11.68 16.32
CA ILE A 8 -1.66 11.80 15.55
C ILE A 8 -1.28 13.28 15.48
N SER A 9 -0.19 13.65 16.15
CA SER A 9 0.35 15.02 16.15
C SER A 9 1.21 15.34 14.93
N ASN A 10 1.83 14.33 14.31
CA ASN A 10 2.66 14.48 13.12
C ASN A 10 2.42 13.36 12.11
N TRP A 11 1.81 13.69 10.98
CA TRP A 11 1.54 12.73 9.90
C TRP A 11 2.76 12.41 9.03
N ALA A 12 3.82 13.21 9.10
CA ALA A 12 5.06 12.94 8.35
C ALA A 12 5.75 11.64 8.79
N ASP A 13 5.52 11.22 10.03
CA ASP A 13 6.09 10.00 10.62
C ASP A 13 5.20 8.76 10.42
N VAL A 14 4.08 8.90 9.70
CA VAL A 14 3.07 7.84 9.56
C VAL A 14 3.14 7.19 8.18
N VAL A 15 2.97 5.87 8.17
CA VAL A 15 2.67 5.06 6.97
C VAL A 15 1.41 4.25 7.26
N ILE A 16 0.47 4.22 6.33
CA ILE A 16 -0.74 3.39 6.44
C ILE A 16 -0.52 2.11 5.64
N ALA A 17 -0.68 0.96 6.28
CA ALA A 17 -0.73 -0.33 5.59
C ALA A 17 -2.19 -0.81 5.47
N TYR A 18 -2.65 -1.06 4.25
CA TYR A 18 -3.93 -1.73 4.01
C TYR A 18 -3.73 -3.25 3.92
N GLU A 19 -4.36 -4.00 4.83
CA GLU A 19 -4.35 -5.45 4.82
C GLU A 19 -5.74 -6.00 4.40
N PRO A 20 -5.87 -6.61 3.21
CA PRO A 20 -7.10 -7.29 2.80
C PRO A 20 -7.23 -8.63 3.53
N VAL A 21 -7.56 -8.62 4.83
CA VAL A 21 -7.65 -9.83 5.68
C VAL A 21 -8.55 -10.91 5.06
N TRP A 22 -9.58 -10.50 4.33
CA TRP A 22 -10.48 -11.40 3.60
C TRP A 22 -9.77 -12.26 2.51
N ALA A 23 -8.59 -11.83 2.04
CA ALA A 23 -7.76 -12.52 1.05
C ALA A 23 -6.47 -13.14 1.65
N ILE A 24 -6.25 -13.03 2.96
CA ILE A 24 -5.04 -13.59 3.62
C ILE A 24 -5.37 -14.98 4.16
N GLY A 25 -4.71 -16.01 3.62
CA GLY A 25 -4.88 -17.40 4.08
C GLY A 25 -6.23 -18.04 3.72
N THR A 26 -7.04 -17.40 2.87
CA THR A 26 -8.39 -17.87 2.51
C THR A 26 -8.46 -18.56 1.14
N GLY A 27 -7.35 -18.64 0.41
CA GLY A 27 -7.32 -19.11 -0.98
C GLY A 27 -7.90 -18.11 -2.00
N LYS A 28 -8.42 -16.96 -1.55
CA LYS A 28 -8.81 -15.83 -2.40
C LYS A 28 -7.64 -14.90 -2.57
N VAL A 29 -7.53 -14.27 -3.73
CA VAL A 29 -6.47 -13.29 -4.05
C VAL A 29 -7.13 -11.96 -4.32
N ALA A 30 -6.72 -10.91 -3.60
CA ALA A 30 -7.12 -9.56 -3.91
C ALA A 30 -6.40 -9.10 -5.19
N THR A 31 -7.18 -8.65 -6.18
CA THR A 31 -6.61 -8.14 -7.44
C THR A 31 -5.97 -6.77 -7.23
N PRO A 32 -5.04 -6.36 -8.12
CA PRO A 32 -4.49 -5.01 -8.09
C PRO A 32 -5.56 -3.90 -8.14
N GLU A 33 -6.67 -4.11 -8.84
CA GLU A 33 -7.80 -3.17 -8.92
C GLU A 33 -8.52 -3.06 -7.57
N GLN A 34 -8.77 -4.17 -6.90
CA GLN A 34 -9.38 -4.16 -5.56
C GLN A 34 -8.47 -3.48 -4.53
N ALA A 35 -7.16 -3.70 -4.62
CA ALA A 35 -6.19 -2.99 -3.79
C ALA A 35 -6.22 -1.47 -4.06
N GLN A 36 -6.21 -1.08 -5.34
CA GLN A 36 -6.27 0.33 -5.76
C GLN A 36 -7.56 1.02 -5.27
N GLU A 37 -8.72 0.35 -5.39
CA GLU A 37 -10.01 0.90 -4.94
C GLU A 37 -9.97 1.31 -3.46
N VAL A 38 -9.43 0.43 -2.61
CA VAL A 38 -9.33 0.71 -1.17
C VAL A 38 -8.31 1.79 -0.88
N HIS A 39 -7.15 1.76 -1.55
CA HIS A 39 -6.13 2.80 -1.37
C HIS A 39 -6.64 4.19 -1.77
N ALA A 40 -7.34 4.31 -2.90
CA ALA A 40 -7.98 5.55 -3.33
C ALA A 40 -9.02 6.04 -2.31
N ALA A 41 -9.83 5.13 -1.76
CA ALA A 41 -10.80 5.46 -0.72
C ALA A 41 -10.13 5.94 0.59
N VAL A 42 -9.02 5.32 0.99
CA VAL A 42 -8.20 5.73 2.15
C VAL A 42 -7.62 7.12 1.90
N ARG A 43 -7.04 7.38 0.73
CA ARG A 43 -6.48 8.69 0.38
C ARG A 43 -7.55 9.78 0.37
N ASN A 44 -8.72 9.49 -0.19
CA ASN A 44 -9.86 10.40 -0.17
C ASN A 44 -10.35 10.69 1.26
N TRP A 45 -10.34 9.67 2.14
CA TRP A 45 -10.67 9.88 3.55
C TRP A 45 -9.68 10.82 4.22
N LEU A 46 -8.36 10.64 4.01
CA LEU A 46 -7.34 11.56 4.55
C LEU A 46 -7.54 12.99 4.04
N LYS A 47 -7.82 13.14 2.74
CA LYS A 47 -8.04 14.45 2.11
C LYS A 47 -9.22 15.19 2.75
N THR A 48 -10.29 14.45 3.03
CA THR A 48 -11.54 15.00 3.55
C THR A 48 -11.48 15.26 5.06
N ASN A 49 -10.81 14.40 5.82
CA ASN A 49 -10.89 14.42 7.27
C ASN A 49 -9.65 15.00 7.96
N ILE A 50 -8.52 15.10 7.27
CA ILE A 50 -7.25 15.60 7.83
C ILE A 50 -6.79 16.85 7.07
N SER A 51 -6.28 16.67 5.84
CA SER A 51 -5.98 17.76 4.91
C SER A 51 -5.55 17.21 3.54
N PRO A 52 -5.63 18.02 2.46
CA PRO A 52 -5.05 17.67 1.17
C PRO A 52 -3.55 17.37 1.24
N ASP A 53 -2.79 18.15 2.02
CA ASP A 53 -1.35 17.98 2.16
C ASP A 53 -1.02 16.61 2.77
N VAL A 54 -1.64 16.26 3.90
CA VAL A 54 -1.47 14.95 4.55
C VAL A 54 -1.87 13.81 3.61
N ALA A 55 -2.96 13.96 2.86
CA ALA A 55 -3.41 12.93 1.92
C ALA A 55 -2.41 12.69 0.78
N SER A 56 -1.74 13.75 0.32
CA SER A 56 -0.74 13.66 -0.75
C SER A 56 0.61 13.11 -0.27
N SER A 57 1.02 13.42 0.97
CA SER A 57 2.33 13.05 1.50
C SER A 57 2.34 11.70 2.24
N THR A 58 1.19 11.26 2.76
CA THR A 58 1.11 10.00 3.50
C THR A 58 1.24 8.83 2.53
N ARG A 59 2.21 7.95 2.81
CA ARG A 59 2.39 6.70 2.07
C ARG A 59 1.31 5.70 2.48
N ILE A 60 0.59 5.17 1.49
CA ILE A 60 -0.39 4.09 1.67
C ILE A 60 0.17 2.84 1.01
N ILE A 61 0.63 1.88 1.81
CA ILE A 61 1.29 0.66 1.35
C ILE A 61 0.34 -0.54 1.40
N TYR A 62 0.50 -1.46 0.46
CA TYR A 62 -0.32 -2.66 0.35
C TYR A 62 0.28 -3.79 1.19
N GLY A 63 -0.49 -4.33 2.13
CA GLY A 63 -0.10 -5.40 3.06
C GLY A 63 -0.74 -6.75 2.76
N GLY A 64 -1.33 -6.92 1.57
CA GLY A 64 -1.80 -8.24 1.13
C GLY A 64 -0.68 -9.18 0.68
N SER A 65 -1.03 -10.23 -0.04
CA SER A 65 -0.06 -11.19 -0.57
C SER A 65 0.80 -10.57 -1.68
N VAL A 66 1.98 -10.08 -1.32
CA VAL A 66 3.00 -9.53 -2.23
C VAL A 66 4.14 -10.53 -2.40
N ASN A 67 4.55 -10.76 -3.65
CA ASN A 67 5.68 -11.62 -4.00
C ASN A 67 6.39 -11.09 -5.27
N ALA A 68 7.50 -11.72 -5.64
CA ALA A 68 8.30 -11.32 -6.80
C ALA A 68 7.51 -11.35 -8.13
N ALA A 69 6.47 -12.19 -8.25
CA ALA A 69 5.69 -12.33 -9.48
C ALA A 69 4.63 -11.22 -9.65
N ASN A 70 4.12 -10.63 -8.57
CA ASN A 70 3.00 -9.66 -8.64
C ASN A 70 3.37 -8.22 -8.24
N CYS A 71 4.52 -8.01 -7.59
CA CYS A 71 4.92 -6.69 -7.08
C CYS A 71 4.99 -5.60 -8.16
N ALA A 72 5.44 -5.93 -9.37
CA ALA A 72 5.55 -4.97 -10.47
C ALA A 72 4.19 -4.50 -10.98
N GLU A 73 3.16 -5.34 -10.95
CA GLU A 73 1.81 -4.97 -11.37
C GLU A 73 1.11 -4.12 -10.30
N LEU A 74 1.26 -4.51 -9.03
CA LEU A 74 0.74 -3.74 -7.90
C LEU A 74 1.40 -2.35 -7.82
N ALA A 75 2.71 -2.26 -8.06
CA ALA A 75 3.46 -0.99 -8.02
C ALA A 75 3.01 0.03 -9.08
N LYS A 76 2.32 -0.40 -10.14
CA LYS A 76 1.78 0.51 -11.17
C LYS A 76 0.49 1.20 -10.73
N LYS A 77 -0.15 0.77 -9.64
CA LYS A 77 -1.38 1.39 -9.16
C LYS A 77 -1.07 2.74 -8.54
N GLU A 78 -1.89 3.72 -8.89
CA GLU A 78 -1.69 5.13 -8.57
C GLU A 78 -1.46 5.35 -7.07
N ASP A 79 -2.37 4.81 -6.24
CA ASP A 79 -2.40 5.04 -4.80
C ASP A 79 -1.66 3.98 -3.98
N ILE A 80 -1.00 3.00 -4.62
CA ILE A 80 -0.16 2.01 -3.94
C ILE A 80 1.28 2.54 -3.87
N ASP A 81 1.71 2.97 -2.68
CA ASP A 81 3.00 3.65 -2.47
C ASP A 81 4.14 2.71 -2.04
N GLY A 82 3.87 1.42 -1.96
CA GLY A 82 4.83 0.40 -1.54
C GLY A 82 4.13 -0.79 -0.90
N PHE A 83 4.90 -1.60 -0.17
CA PHE A 83 4.43 -2.88 0.34
C PHE A 83 4.83 -3.12 1.80
N LEU A 84 3.93 -3.74 2.56
CA LEU A 84 4.25 -4.43 3.81
C LEU A 84 4.34 -5.92 3.51
N VAL A 85 5.56 -6.42 3.28
CA VAL A 85 5.77 -7.77 2.72
C VAL A 85 5.82 -8.82 3.82
N GLY A 86 4.94 -9.82 3.73
CA GLY A 86 4.94 -11.01 4.59
C GLY A 86 6.03 -12.02 4.24
N GLY A 87 5.65 -13.27 3.97
CA GLY A 87 6.61 -14.39 3.82
C GLY A 87 7.70 -14.22 2.75
N ALA A 88 7.45 -13.43 1.68
CA ALA A 88 8.47 -13.15 0.67
C ALA A 88 9.64 -12.29 1.21
N SER A 89 9.47 -11.58 2.33
CA SER A 89 10.54 -10.82 2.98
C SER A 89 11.64 -11.71 3.57
N LEU A 90 11.32 -12.98 3.88
CA LEU A 90 12.27 -13.95 4.42
C LEU A 90 13.16 -14.57 3.34
N LYS A 91 12.96 -14.21 2.07
CA LYS A 91 13.71 -14.67 0.92
C LYS A 91 14.44 -13.49 0.29
N GLY A 92 15.72 -13.31 0.63
CA GLY A 92 16.52 -12.15 0.21
C GLY A 92 16.37 -11.77 -1.27
N PRO A 93 16.52 -12.69 -2.23
CA PRO A 93 16.35 -12.40 -3.65
C PRO A 93 14.94 -11.93 -4.05
N ASP A 94 13.90 -12.58 -3.50
CA ASP A 94 12.50 -12.18 -3.77
C ASP A 94 12.21 -10.81 -3.16
N PHE A 95 12.66 -10.57 -1.93
CA PHE A 95 12.47 -9.29 -1.26
C PHE A 95 13.19 -8.15 -1.98
N ALA A 96 14.43 -8.38 -2.45
CA ALA A 96 15.15 -7.42 -3.28
C ALA A 96 14.40 -7.12 -4.59
N THR A 97 13.80 -8.13 -5.22
CA THR A 97 12.95 -7.94 -6.42
C THR A 97 11.75 -7.05 -6.11
N ILE A 98 11.08 -7.26 -4.97
CA ILE A 98 9.94 -6.45 -4.52
C ILE A 98 10.36 -5.01 -4.23
N ILE A 99 11.51 -4.79 -3.57
CA ILE A 99 12.06 -3.43 -3.35
C ILE A 99 12.30 -2.72 -4.69
N ASN A 100 12.89 -3.43 -5.65
CA ASN A 100 13.24 -2.87 -6.95
C ASN A 100 12.04 -2.65 -7.88
N SER A 101 10.85 -3.14 -7.53
CA SER A 101 9.63 -2.91 -8.31
C SER A 101 9.19 -1.45 -8.35
N VAL A 102 9.79 -0.57 -7.53
CA VAL A 102 9.65 0.89 -7.63
C VAL A 102 9.98 1.41 -9.03
N THR A 103 10.85 0.72 -9.78
CA THR A 103 11.15 1.04 -11.18
C THR A 103 9.92 0.93 -12.08
N ALA A 104 8.99 0.00 -11.80
CA ALA A 104 7.75 -0.15 -12.54
C ALA A 104 6.78 1.03 -12.33
N LYS A 105 6.77 1.64 -11.13
CA LYS A 105 5.94 2.83 -10.83
C LYS A 105 6.42 4.05 -11.63
N LYS A 106 7.74 4.23 -11.74
CA LYS A 106 8.34 5.35 -12.51
C LYS A 106 8.09 5.28 -14.02
N VAL A 107 7.83 4.10 -14.57
CA VAL A 107 7.53 3.93 -16.01
C VAL A 107 6.06 4.23 -16.31
N ALA A 108 5.18 4.14 -15.30
CA ALA A 108 3.74 4.35 -15.46
C ALA A 108 3.28 5.80 -15.16
N ALA A 109 4.14 6.61 -14.55
CA ALA A 109 3.90 8.02 -14.21
C ALA A 109 4.52 8.95 -15.27
#